data_AF-A0A2V7YW09-F1
#
_entry.id   AF-A0A2V7YW09-F1
#
_cell.length_a   1.000
_cell.length_b   1.000
_cell.length_c   1.000
_cell.angle_alpha   90.00
_cell.angle_beta   90.00
_cell.angle_gamma   90.00
#
_symmetry.space_group_name_H-M   'P 1'
#
loop_
_entity.id
_entity.type
_entity.pdbx_description
1 polymer ?
#
loop_
_entity_poly.entity_id
_entity_poly.type
_entity_poly.pdbx_seq_one_letter_code
_entity_poly.pdbx_strand_id
1 'polypeptide(L)'
;MSIFNGLGRALRWLRDRQGKRQYQVADAAGITKAMLSAYETGKQKPSLDTLEKILVALECDLNDLHNALQIVNERPEAIRRTPGSRDPWQGYPAGSGQEGGGGDSGGSVYRVLGLKRQLPALEEQALSEMLEGFHKLVRYLHGMISPAAASEPEPDEEPT
;
A
#
# COMPACT_ATOMS: atom_id res chain seq x y z
N MET A 1 16.26 15.23 -6.85
CA MET A 1 15.45 14.80 -5.69
C MET A 1 15.68 13.32 -5.45
N SER A 2 15.96 12.91 -4.20
CA SER A 2 16.27 11.52 -3.90
C SER A 2 14.98 10.72 -3.74
N ILE A 3 14.77 9.73 -4.61
CA ILE A 3 13.72 8.69 -4.54
C ILE A 3 13.68 7.95 -3.18
N PHE A 4 14.72 8.07 -2.36
CA PHE A 4 14.83 7.41 -1.05
C PHE A 4 14.40 8.28 0.14
N ASN A 5 13.90 9.50 -0.09
CA ASN A 5 13.31 10.29 0.98
C ASN A 5 12.14 9.49 1.59
N GLY A 6 12.16 9.28 2.90
CA GLY A 6 11.11 8.55 3.60
C GLY A 6 11.21 7.03 3.63
N LEU A 7 12.27 6.41 3.09
CA LEU A 7 12.44 4.94 3.09
C LEU A 7 12.22 4.29 4.47
N GLY A 8 12.87 4.80 5.52
CA GLY A 8 12.70 4.26 6.87
C GLY A 8 11.26 4.35 7.38
N ARG A 9 10.58 5.46 7.10
CA ARG A 9 9.17 5.66 7.46
C ARG A 9 8.25 4.71 6.67
N ALA A 10 8.54 4.47 5.38
CA ALA A 10 7.81 3.51 4.56
C ALA A 10 7.99 2.06 5.07
N LEU A 11 9.21 1.66 5.44
CA LEU A 11 9.46 0.35 6.04
C LEU A 11 8.73 0.17 7.37
N ARG A 12 8.72 1.20 8.22
CA ARG A 12 7.93 1.20 9.46
C ARG A 12 6.44 1.04 9.17
N TRP A 13 5.93 1.81 8.21
CA TRP A 13 4.52 1.77 7.82
C TRP A 13 4.09 0.38 7.34
N LEU A 14 4.90 -0.26 6.47
CA LEU A 14 4.67 -1.63 6.02
C LEU A 14 4.67 -2.61 7.21
N ARG A 15 5.65 -2.49 8.11
CA ARG A 15 5.72 -3.34 9.30
C ARG A 15 4.48 -3.22 10.19
N ASP A 16 4.04 -1.99 10.46
CA ASP A 16 2.89 -1.73 11.31
C ASP A 16 1.59 -2.26 10.66
N ARG A 17 1.47 -2.18 9.33
CA ARG A 17 0.34 -2.76 8.57
C ARG A 17 0.27 -4.28 8.68
N GLN A 18 1.42 -4.94 8.72
CA GLN A 18 1.52 -6.40 8.92
C GLN A 18 1.36 -6.82 10.39
N GLY A 19 1.19 -5.88 11.32
CA GLY A 19 1.06 -6.17 12.75
C GLY A 19 2.32 -6.76 13.39
N LYS A 20 3.47 -6.74 12.69
CA LYS A 20 4.72 -7.35 13.13
C LYS A 20 5.48 -6.40 14.06
N ARG A 21 6.08 -6.94 15.13
CA ARG A 21 7.02 -6.21 16.00
C ARG A 21 8.39 -6.12 15.32
N GLN A 22 9.17 -5.09 15.66
CA GLN A 22 10.52 -4.91 15.10
C GLN A 22 11.43 -6.14 15.30
N TYR A 23 11.37 -6.79 16.45
CA TYR A 23 12.24 -7.95 16.71
C TYR A 23 11.89 -9.14 15.80
N GLN A 24 10.62 -9.34 15.46
CA GLN A 24 10.16 -10.44 14.59
C GLN A 24 10.67 -10.25 13.16
N VAL A 25 10.58 -9.03 12.64
CA VAL A 25 11.10 -8.71 11.29
C VAL A 25 12.61 -8.76 11.26
N ALA A 26 13.28 -8.27 12.31
CA ALA A 26 14.74 -8.29 12.39
C ALA A 26 15.28 -9.73 12.41
N ASP A 27 14.67 -10.59 13.22
CA ASP A 27 15.02 -12.02 13.32
C ASP A 27 14.83 -12.73 11.97
N ALA A 28 13.66 -12.57 11.34
CA ALA A 28 13.37 -13.14 10.03
C ALA A 28 14.27 -12.60 8.90
N ALA A 29 14.72 -11.34 9.00
CA ALA A 29 15.65 -10.73 8.03
C ALA A 29 17.13 -11.00 8.34
N GLY A 30 17.45 -11.72 9.43
CA GLY A 30 18.83 -12.01 9.83
C GLY A 30 19.63 -10.78 10.26
N ILE A 31 18.97 -9.76 10.81
CA ILE A 31 19.59 -8.53 11.31
C ILE A 31 19.24 -8.29 12.79
N THR A 32 19.97 -7.38 13.43
CA THR A 32 19.62 -7.01 14.81
C THR A 32 18.41 -6.07 14.85
N LYS A 33 17.63 -6.12 15.94
CA LYS A 33 16.55 -5.14 16.21
C LYS A 33 17.07 -3.70 16.16
N ALA A 34 18.29 -3.46 16.65
CA ALA A 34 18.92 -2.15 16.63
C ALA A 34 19.16 -1.65 15.19
N MET A 35 19.62 -2.53 14.30
CA MET A 35 19.77 -2.22 12.87
C MET A 35 18.42 -1.89 12.22
N LEU A 36 17.39 -2.71 12.43
CA LEU A 36 16.06 -2.42 11.89
C LEU A 36 15.52 -1.06 12.39
N SER A 37 15.69 -0.76 13.68
CA SER A 37 15.32 0.54 14.23
C SER A 37 16.12 1.69 13.61
N ALA A 38 17.41 1.51 13.34
CA ALA A 38 18.25 2.51 12.68
C ALA A 38 17.79 2.77 11.23
N TYR A 39 17.37 1.73 10.52
CA TYR A 39 16.80 1.83 9.18
C TYR A 39 15.45 2.54 9.18
N GLU A 40 14.53 2.14 10.05
CA GLU A 40 13.20 2.76 10.14
C GLU A 40 13.23 4.24 10.51
N THR A 41 14.19 4.63 11.35
CA THR A 41 14.37 6.03 11.76
C THR A 41 15.16 6.85 10.73
N GLY A 42 15.70 6.22 9.70
CA GLY A 42 16.54 6.86 8.69
C GLY A 42 17.94 7.26 9.19
N LYS A 43 18.35 6.80 10.38
CA LYS A 43 19.71 7.01 10.91
C LYS A 43 20.75 6.29 10.06
N GLN A 44 20.39 5.12 9.52
CA GLN A 44 21.21 4.36 8.61
C GLN A 44 20.37 3.96 7.39
N LYS A 45 21.03 3.80 6.24
CA LYS A 45 20.41 3.22 5.04
C LYS A 45 20.77 1.74 4.95
N PRO A 46 19.80 0.84 4.72
CA PRO A 46 20.12 -0.55 4.42
C PRO A 46 20.83 -0.66 3.06
N SER A 47 21.67 -1.68 2.90
CA SER A 47 22.13 -2.09 1.58
C SER A 47 20.96 -2.69 0.78
N LEU A 48 21.14 -2.90 -0.53
CA LEU A 48 20.10 -3.54 -1.34
C LEU A 48 19.76 -4.95 -0.83
N ASP A 49 20.79 -5.75 -0.52
CA ASP A 49 20.64 -7.10 0.05
C ASP A 49 19.86 -7.08 1.38
N THR A 50 20.20 -6.14 2.27
CA THR A 50 19.49 -6.01 3.55
C THR A 50 18.05 -5.53 3.35
N LEU A 51 17.82 -4.63 2.40
CA LEU A 51 16.47 -4.15 2.08
C LEU A 51 15.61 -5.31 1.55
N GLU A 52 16.14 -6.12 0.65
CA GLU A 52 15.46 -7.31 0.11
C GLU A 52 15.07 -8.29 1.23
N LYS A 53 16.02 -8.61 2.13
CA LYS A 53 15.73 -9.46 3.31
C LYS A 53 14.63 -8.89 4.21
N ILE A 54 14.61 -7.58 4.42
CA ILE A 54 13.56 -6.92 5.20
C ILE A 54 12.20 -7.02 4.48
N LEU A 55 12.15 -6.83 3.16
CA LEU A 55 10.91 -6.93 2.39
C LEU A 55 10.37 -8.37 2.40
N VAL A 56 11.24 -9.37 2.24
CA VAL A 56 10.88 -10.78 2.37
C VAL A 56 10.33 -11.08 3.76
N ALA A 57 10.99 -10.61 4.82
CA ALA A 57 10.50 -10.77 6.21
C ALA A 57 9.16 -10.07 6.48
N LEU A 58 8.88 -8.99 5.73
CA LEU A 58 7.61 -8.28 5.77
C LEU A 58 6.54 -8.89 4.87
N GLU A 59 6.86 -9.91 4.07
CA GLU A 59 5.98 -10.48 3.04
C GLU A 59 5.46 -9.38 2.09
N CYS A 60 6.35 -8.49 1.68
CA CYS A 60 6.07 -7.38 0.78
C CYS A 60 7.02 -7.41 -0.41
N ASP A 61 6.59 -6.83 -1.53
CA ASP A 61 7.43 -6.66 -2.71
C ASP A 61 7.88 -5.21 -2.92
N LEU A 62 8.57 -4.95 -4.04
CA LEU A 62 9.04 -3.62 -4.39
C LEU A 62 7.88 -2.66 -4.71
N ASN A 63 6.75 -3.17 -5.20
CA ASN A 63 5.56 -2.38 -5.50
C ASN A 63 4.88 -1.91 -4.21
N ASP A 64 4.78 -2.78 -3.19
CA ASP A 64 4.32 -2.40 -1.85
C ASP A 64 5.21 -1.31 -1.24
N LEU A 65 6.53 -1.44 -1.38
CA LEU A 65 7.48 -0.42 -0.94
C LEU A 65 7.29 0.90 -1.69
N HIS A 66 7.09 0.85 -3.00
CA HIS A 66 6.82 2.03 -3.82
C HIS A 66 5.54 2.74 -3.35
N ASN A 67 4.46 1.99 -3.14
CA ASN A 67 3.18 2.51 -2.66
C ASN A 67 3.32 3.14 -1.27
N ALA A 68 4.03 2.46 -0.36
CA ALA A 68 4.32 2.99 0.97
C ALA A 68 5.15 4.29 0.91
N LEU A 69 6.11 4.38 0.00
CA LEU A 69 6.89 5.60 -0.22
C LEU A 69 6.01 6.76 -0.69
N GLN A 70 5.06 6.53 -1.61
CA GLN A 70 4.11 7.57 -2.04
C GLN A 70 3.26 8.03 -0.86
N ILE A 71 2.62 7.11 -0.14
CA ILE A 71 1.76 7.43 1.02
C ILE A 71 2.51 8.26 2.08
N VAL A 72 3.76 7.89 2.36
CA VAL A 72 4.59 8.57 3.36
C VAL A 72 5.12 9.92 2.86
N ASN A 73 5.37 10.06 1.55
CA ASN A 73 5.91 11.27 0.94
C ASN A 73 4.85 12.24 0.41
N GLU A 74 3.58 11.86 0.33
CA GLU A 74 2.48 12.75 -0.09
C GLU A 74 2.06 13.76 1.02
N ARG A 75 2.72 13.75 2.20
CA ARG A 75 2.53 14.75 3.27
C ARG A 75 3.77 15.60 3.64
N PRO A 76 4.34 16.37 2.71
CA PRO A 76 5.06 17.58 3.12
C PRO A 76 4.75 18.86 2.29
N GLU A 77 4.04 18.79 1.17
CA GLU A 77 3.87 19.96 0.28
C GLU A 77 2.57 20.75 0.50
N ALA A 78 1.50 20.11 1.00
CA ALA A 78 0.20 20.76 1.23
C ALA A 78 0.18 21.79 2.40
N ILE A 79 1.27 21.89 3.19
CA ILE A 79 1.38 22.77 4.37
C ILE A 79 2.33 23.96 4.13
N ARG A 80 2.96 24.09 2.96
CA ARG A 80 3.58 25.35 2.55
C ARG A 80 2.62 26.16 1.69
N ARG A 81 1.47 26.53 2.27
CA ARG A 81 0.75 27.74 1.82
C ARG A 81 1.63 28.93 2.19
N THR A 82 2.46 29.39 1.26
CA THR A 82 3.00 30.75 1.32
C THR A 82 1.81 31.71 1.26
N PRO A 83 1.54 32.52 2.29
CA PRO A 83 0.52 33.55 2.20
C PRO A 83 1.08 34.64 1.28
N GLY A 84 0.67 34.66 0.01
CA GLY A 84 0.93 35.81 -0.87
C GLY A 84 1.35 35.54 -2.32
N SER A 85 1.35 34.31 -2.83
CA SER A 85 1.43 34.12 -4.30
C SER A 85 0.04 33.99 -4.88
N ARG A 86 -0.35 35.01 -5.66
CA ARG A 86 -1.56 35.06 -6.52
C ARG A 86 -1.78 33.72 -7.22
N ASP A 87 -2.92 33.10 -6.97
CA ASP A 87 -3.43 31.95 -7.71
C ASP A 87 -3.54 32.29 -9.21
N PRO A 88 -2.88 31.54 -10.12
CA PRO A 88 -3.11 31.63 -11.57
C PRO A 88 -4.51 31.18 -12.02
N TRP A 89 -5.36 30.78 -11.08
CA TRP A 89 -6.71 30.26 -11.33
C TRP A 89 -7.82 31.21 -10.83
N GLN A 90 -7.54 32.50 -10.66
CA GLN A 90 -8.60 33.53 -10.63
C GLN A 90 -8.93 33.97 -12.06
N GLY A 91 -9.78 33.20 -12.75
CA GLY A 91 -10.09 33.53 -14.15
C GLY A 91 -11.27 32.81 -14.82
N TYR A 92 -12.12 32.09 -14.09
CA TYR A 92 -13.37 31.56 -14.68
C TYR A 92 -14.58 32.27 -14.08
N PRO A 93 -15.45 32.88 -14.92
CA PRO A 93 -16.65 33.53 -14.44
C PRO A 93 -17.62 32.46 -13.92
N ALA A 94 -18.30 32.83 -12.83
CA ALA A 94 -19.31 32.04 -12.16
C ALA A 94 -20.41 31.59 -13.13
N GLY A 95 -20.50 30.28 -13.36
CA GLY A 95 -21.68 29.60 -13.86
C GLY A 95 -22.42 28.98 -12.68
N SER A 96 -23.57 29.54 -12.36
CA SER A 96 -24.54 29.11 -11.35
C SER A 96 -24.88 27.61 -11.39
N GLY A 97 -24.87 26.94 -10.22
CA GLY A 97 -25.34 25.56 -10.07
C GLY A 97 -25.10 24.94 -8.70
N GLN A 98 -25.88 25.41 -7.71
CA GLN A 98 -26.28 24.83 -6.42
C GLN A 98 -25.78 23.43 -5.97
N GLU A 99 -25.05 23.49 -4.84
CA GLU A 99 -24.92 22.59 -3.67
C GLU A 99 -25.53 21.17 -3.68
N GLY A 100 -24.70 20.21 -3.26
CA GLY A 100 -25.08 18.89 -2.76
C GLY A 100 -23.88 18.24 -2.06
N GLY A 101 -23.99 18.05 -0.74
CA GLY A 101 -22.90 17.67 0.16
C GLY A 101 -22.44 16.21 0.10
N GLY A 102 -21.37 15.92 0.83
CA GLY A 102 -20.91 14.56 1.09
C GLY A 102 -19.40 14.43 0.89
N GLY A 103 -18.67 14.35 2.00
CA GLY A 103 -17.22 14.24 1.98
C GLY A 103 -16.71 12.99 1.29
N ASP A 104 -15.54 13.10 0.68
CA ASP A 104 -14.69 11.94 0.43
C ASP A 104 -13.25 12.30 0.81
N SER A 105 -12.94 12.07 2.09
CA SER A 105 -11.57 11.85 2.55
C SER A 105 -11.16 10.46 2.09
N GLY A 106 -10.85 10.38 0.81
CA GLY A 106 -10.38 9.21 0.13
C GLY A 106 -10.12 9.66 -1.29
N GLY A 107 -8.88 9.55 -1.78
CA GLY A 107 -8.62 9.83 -3.18
C GLY A 107 -9.49 8.91 -4.01
N SER A 108 -10.58 9.45 -4.56
CA SER A 108 -11.54 8.75 -5.41
C SER A 108 -10.80 7.77 -6.33
N VAL A 109 -11.15 6.48 -6.31
CA VAL A 109 -10.49 5.40 -7.08
C VAL A 109 -10.27 5.79 -8.55
N TYR A 110 -11.17 6.61 -9.09
CA TYR A 110 -11.10 7.24 -10.40
C TYR A 110 -9.81 8.05 -10.64
N ARG A 111 -9.27 8.71 -9.61
CA ARG A 111 -7.98 9.42 -9.65
C ARG A 111 -6.79 8.46 -9.78
N VAL A 112 -6.84 7.28 -9.15
CA VAL A 112 -5.80 6.24 -9.25
C VAL A 112 -5.78 5.62 -10.64
N LEU A 113 -6.96 5.46 -11.25
CA LEU A 113 -7.12 4.95 -12.63
C LEU A 113 -6.86 6.01 -13.73
N GLY A 114 -6.48 7.24 -13.36
CA GLY A 114 -6.23 8.33 -14.32
C GLY A 114 -7.48 8.87 -15.00
N LEU A 115 -8.67 8.52 -14.51
CA LEU A 115 -9.95 8.94 -15.07
C LEU A 115 -10.35 10.30 -14.50
N LYS A 116 -10.42 11.32 -15.36
CA LYS A 116 -10.76 12.70 -15.00
C LYS A 116 -12.26 12.92 -14.77
N ARG A 117 -13.08 11.88 -14.93
CA ARG A 117 -14.54 11.90 -14.76
C ARG A 117 -15.01 10.59 -14.13
N GLN A 118 -16.14 10.63 -13.42
CA GLN A 118 -16.88 9.41 -13.07
C GLN A 118 -17.31 8.70 -14.36
N LEU A 119 -17.21 7.38 -14.35
CA LEU A 119 -17.61 6.55 -15.47
C LEU A 119 -19.15 6.56 -15.59
N PRO A 120 -19.72 6.60 -16.80
CA PRO A 120 -21.12 6.26 -17.02
C PRO A 120 -21.46 4.91 -16.39
N ALA A 121 -22.69 4.73 -15.91
CA ALA A 121 -23.10 3.54 -15.15
C ALA A 121 -22.76 2.19 -15.83
N LEU A 122 -22.84 2.13 -17.17
CA LEU A 122 -22.48 0.94 -17.93
C LEU A 122 -20.97 0.64 -17.89
N GLU A 123 -20.13 1.68 -18.00
CA GLU A 123 -18.68 1.56 -17.92
C GLU A 123 -18.23 1.20 -16.50
N GLU A 124 -18.88 1.77 -15.47
CA GLU A 124 -18.64 1.42 -14.06
C GLU A 124 -19.03 -0.03 -13.77
N GLN A 125 -20.16 -0.50 -14.30
CA GLN A 125 -20.58 -1.90 -14.16
C GLN A 125 -19.58 -2.85 -14.84
N ALA A 126 -19.19 -2.56 -16.09
CA ALA A 126 -18.22 -3.38 -16.82
C ALA A 126 -16.85 -3.42 -16.12
N LEU A 127 -16.39 -2.30 -15.58
CA LEU A 127 -15.16 -2.23 -14.79
C LEU A 127 -15.27 -3.05 -13.50
N SER A 128 -16.40 -2.99 -12.81
CA SER A 128 -16.65 -3.77 -11.59
C SER A 128 -16.61 -5.27 -11.87
N GLU A 129 -17.27 -5.73 -12.94
CA GLU A 129 -17.25 -7.13 -13.37
C GLU A 129 -15.83 -7.60 -13.71
N MET A 130 -15.03 -6.77 -14.39
CA MET A 130 -13.64 -7.08 -14.72
C MET A 130 -12.77 -7.21 -13.45
N LEU A 131 -12.90 -6.27 -12.51
CA LEU A 131 -12.13 -6.29 -11.25
C LEU A 131 -12.52 -7.49 -10.37
N GLU A 132 -13.80 -7.86 -10.36
CA GLU A 132 -14.26 -9.06 -9.66
C GLU A 132 -13.63 -10.34 -10.26
N GLY A 133 -13.58 -10.44 -11.59
CA GLY A 133 -12.90 -11.53 -12.30
C GLY A 133 -11.41 -11.60 -11.97
N PHE A 134 -10.74 -10.44 -11.95
CA PHE A 134 -9.34 -10.33 -11.57
C PHE A 134 -9.10 -10.79 -10.12
N HIS A 135 -9.94 -10.36 -9.17
CA HIS A 135 -9.85 -10.82 -7.78
C HIS A 135 -10.05 -12.33 -7.62
N LYS A 136 -10.97 -12.94 -8.40
CA LYS A 136 -11.14 -14.40 -8.42
C LYS A 136 -9.87 -15.12 -8.90
N LEU A 137 -9.24 -14.61 -9.95
CA LEU A 137 -7.98 -15.15 -10.47
C LEU A 137 -6.86 -15.05 -9.44
N VAL A 138 -6.68 -13.88 -8.82
CA VAL A 138 -5.65 -13.68 -7.78
C VAL A 138 -5.89 -14.62 -6.59
N ARG A 139 -7.13 -14.77 -6.13
CA ARG A 139 -7.48 -15.70 -5.04
C ARG A 139 -7.20 -17.16 -5.43
N TYR A 140 -7.48 -17.55 -6.66
CA TYR A 140 -7.17 -18.89 -7.17
C TYR A 140 -5.66 -19.14 -7.19
N LEU A 141 -4.87 -18.21 -7.74
CA LEU A 141 -3.40 -18.31 -7.75
C LEU A 141 -2.83 -18.35 -6.33
N HIS A 142 -3.35 -17.53 -5.42
CA HIS A 142 -2.94 -17.54 -4.01
C HIS A 142 -3.31 -18.85 -3.32
N GLY A 143 -4.46 -19.44 -3.65
CA GLY A 143 -4.88 -20.76 -3.16
C GLY A 143 -3.98 -21.91 -3.65
N MET A 144 -3.30 -21.75 -4.79
CA MET A 144 -2.30 -22.73 -5.25
C MET A 144 -0.93 -22.56 -4.57
N ILE A 145 -0.61 -21.38 -4.03
CA ILE A 145 0.67 -21.08 -3.38
C ILE A 145 0.63 -21.40 -1.88
N SER A 146 -0.55 -21.50 -1.26
CA SER A 146 -0.73 -22.09 0.07
C SER A 146 -0.87 -23.61 -0.05
N PRO A 147 0.10 -24.43 0.42
CA PRO A 147 -0.16 -25.84 0.58
C PRO A 147 -1.24 -25.97 1.66
N ALA A 148 -2.35 -26.61 1.30
CA ALA A 148 -3.30 -27.10 2.26
C ALA A 148 -2.51 -27.87 3.33
N ALA A 149 -2.64 -27.41 4.58
CA ALA A 149 -2.23 -28.18 5.73
C ALA A 149 -2.78 -29.60 5.54
N ALA A 150 -1.87 -30.57 5.51
CA ALA A 150 -2.21 -31.98 5.40
C ALA A 150 -3.22 -32.33 6.49
N SER A 151 -4.47 -32.57 6.10
CA SER A 151 -5.37 -33.40 6.88
C SER A 151 -4.85 -34.83 6.73
N GLU A 152 -4.01 -35.25 7.67
CA GLU A 152 -3.67 -36.65 7.87
C GLU A 152 -4.98 -37.45 8.03
N PRO A 153 -5.18 -38.55 7.31
CA PRO A 153 -6.27 -39.46 7.60
C PRO A 153 -5.96 -40.18 8.92
N GLU A 154 -6.82 -39.98 9.92
CA GLU A 154 -6.88 -40.79 11.15
C GLU A 154 -6.87 -42.29 10.79
N PRO A 155 -6.06 -43.13 11.46
CA PRO A 155 -5.96 -44.54 11.14
C PRO A 155 -7.22 -45.31 11.57
N ASP A 156 -7.61 -46.25 10.72
CA ASP A 156 -8.75 -47.16 10.85
C ASP A 156 -8.92 -47.77 12.26
N GLU A 157 -10.10 -47.61 12.84
CA GLU A 157 -10.57 -48.42 13.97
C GLU A 157 -10.82 -49.86 13.48
N GLU A 158 -10.01 -50.82 13.95
CA GLU A 158 -10.24 -52.25 13.74
C GLU A 158 -11.52 -52.72 14.46
N PRO A 159 -12.28 -53.66 13.85
CA PRO A 159 -13.54 -54.15 14.41
C PRO A 159 -13.30 -55.17 15.53
N THR A 160 -14.14 -55.12 16.58
CA THR A 160 -14.29 -56.19 17.58
C THR A 160 -15.44 -57.12 17.21
#